data_AF-A0A9R1P6T3-F1
#
_entry.id   AF-A0A9R1P6T3-F1
#
_cell.length_a   1.000
_cell.length_b   1.000
_cell.length_c   1.000
_cell.angle_alpha   90.00
_cell.angle_beta   90.00
_cell.angle_gamma   90.00
#
_symmetry.space_group_name_H-M   'P 1'
#
loop_
_entity.id
_entity.type
_entity.pdbx_description
1 polymer ?
#
loop_
_entity_poly.entity_id
_entity_poly.type
_entity_poly.pdbx_seq_one_letter_code
_entity_poly.pdbx_strand_id
1 'polypeptide(L)'
;MCVIGGINNYTAALQDSSSSYNRTESLLFLAHFLGDVHQPMHCGRTADLGGNTILVTWYSTAKTNLHKVWDDKVIQKALRKFYKDDLSTMIDAIKLNLTENWSTEENQWAACSTQTTTCADRYAEESAELSCPAYVGVEQYSNLEGAPS
;
A
#
# COMPACT_ATOMS: atom_id res chain seq x y z
N MET A 1 8.71 -1.99 16.72
CA MET A 1 9.24 -1.63 15.39
C MET A 1 8.07 -1.60 14.43
N CYS A 2 7.90 -0.52 13.65
CA CYS A 2 6.82 -0.35 12.67
C CYS A 2 7.41 0.00 11.30
N VAL A 3 6.58 0.02 10.25
CA VAL A 3 7.02 0.27 8.85
C VAL A 3 7.76 1.60 8.69
N ILE A 4 7.31 2.67 9.37
CA ILE A 4 7.99 3.98 9.40
C ILE A 4 9.42 3.85 9.92
N GLY A 5 9.59 3.14 11.04
CA GLY A 5 10.90 2.87 11.63
C GLY A 5 11.79 2.03 10.70
N GLY A 6 11.20 1.08 9.98
CA GLY A 6 11.89 0.29 8.95
C GLY A 6 12.42 1.16 7.81
N ILE A 7 11.56 2.02 7.25
CA ILE A 7 11.93 2.96 6.18
C ILE A 7 13.07 3.88 6.64
N ASN A 8 12.94 4.48 7.83
CA ASN A 8 13.95 5.37 8.39
C ASN A 8 15.30 4.64 8.59
N ASN A 9 15.26 3.44 9.18
CA ASN A 9 16.47 2.66 9.48
C ASN A 9 17.20 2.24 8.20
N TYR A 10 16.49 1.66 7.22
CA TYR A 10 17.13 1.19 6.00
C TYR A 10 17.53 2.32 5.05
N THR A 11 16.85 3.47 5.10
CA THR A 11 17.32 4.68 4.40
C THR A 11 18.65 5.17 4.99
N ALA A 12 18.74 5.31 6.32
CA ALA A 12 19.97 5.70 6.98
C ALA A 12 21.11 4.71 6.70
N ALA A 13 20.83 3.41 6.74
CA ALA A 13 21.78 2.34 6.42
C ALA A 13 22.35 2.46 5.00
N LEU A 14 21.54 2.85 4.02
CA LEU A 14 21.97 3.00 2.63
C LEU A 14 22.76 4.31 2.41
N GLN A 15 22.46 5.36 3.17
CA GLN A 15 23.17 6.64 3.09
C GLN A 15 24.53 6.61 3.80
N ASP A 16 24.67 5.80 4.85
CA ASP A 16 25.91 5.63 5.59
C ASP A 16 26.76 4.48 5.02
N SER A 17 27.89 4.81 4.39
CA SER A 17 28.84 3.81 3.87
C SER A 17 29.54 2.99 4.96
N SER A 18 29.54 3.48 6.21
CA SER A 18 30.11 2.77 7.37
C SER A 18 29.11 1.87 8.10
N SER A 19 27.83 1.89 7.68
CA SER A 19 26.79 1.05 8.27
C SER A 19 27.17 -0.42 8.22
N SER A 20 26.95 -1.14 9.33
CA SER A 20 27.17 -2.58 9.41
C SER A 20 26.06 -3.40 8.72
N TYR A 21 24.99 -2.76 8.26
CA TYR A 21 23.90 -3.46 7.57
C TYR A 21 24.29 -3.87 6.15
N ASN A 22 23.75 -5.01 5.71
CA ASN A 22 23.92 -5.45 4.34
C ASN A 22 23.15 -4.52 3.39
N ARG A 23 23.85 -3.87 2.45
CA ARG A 23 23.23 -2.89 1.53
C ARG A 23 22.18 -3.50 0.61
N THR A 24 22.35 -4.74 0.17
CA THR A 24 21.36 -5.43 -0.67
C THR A 24 20.08 -5.70 0.13
N GLU A 25 20.22 -6.21 1.34
CA GLU A 25 19.11 -6.46 2.25
C GLU A 25 18.37 -5.15 2.61
N SER A 26 19.12 -4.09 2.95
CA SER A 26 18.55 -2.77 3.22
C SER A 26 17.74 -2.23 2.03
N LEU A 27 18.23 -2.40 0.81
CA LEU A 27 17.50 -1.98 -0.39
C LEU A 27 16.21 -2.78 -0.60
N LEU A 28 16.27 -4.11 -0.42
CA LEU A 28 15.10 -4.97 -0.55
C LEU A 28 14.03 -4.62 0.49
N PHE A 29 14.42 -4.44 1.75
CA PHE A 29 13.48 -4.03 2.79
C PHE A 29 12.94 -2.63 2.58
N LEU A 30 13.78 -1.67 2.16
CA LEU A 30 13.31 -0.32 1.88
C LEU A 30 12.26 -0.31 0.74
N ALA A 31 12.53 -1.02 -0.36
CA ALA A 31 11.59 -1.13 -1.47
C ALA A 31 10.27 -1.81 -1.05
N HIS A 32 10.35 -2.86 -0.22
CA HIS A 32 9.18 -3.55 0.29
C HIS A 32 8.34 -2.67 1.22
N PHE A 33 8.98 -2.01 2.20
CA PHE A 33 8.29 -1.17 3.17
C PHE A 33 7.72 0.11 2.56
N LEU A 34 8.33 0.64 1.50
CA LEU A 34 7.70 1.70 0.70
C LEU A 34 6.42 1.21 0.02
N GLY A 35 6.34 -0.05 -0.39
CA GLY A 35 5.09 -0.65 -0.85
C GLY A 35 4.06 -0.78 0.28
N ASP A 36 4.46 -1.39 1.40
CA ASP A 36 3.57 -1.67 2.52
C ASP A 36 2.98 -0.40 3.16
N VAL A 37 3.79 0.66 3.31
CA VAL A 37 3.30 1.91 3.93
C VAL A 37 2.20 2.58 3.09
N HIS A 38 2.14 2.32 1.79
CA HIS A 38 1.10 2.84 0.89
C HIS A 38 -0.13 1.91 0.78
N GLN A 39 -0.12 0.73 1.42
CA GLN A 39 -1.28 -0.15 1.50
C GLN A 39 -2.14 0.28 2.71
N PRO A 40 -3.34 0.85 2.53
CA PRO A 40 -4.10 1.47 3.62
C PRO A 40 -4.32 0.57 4.84
N MET A 41 -4.55 -0.73 4.63
CA MET A 41 -4.80 -1.68 5.71
C MET A 41 -3.55 -2.01 6.55
N HIS A 42 -2.33 -1.71 6.09
CA HIS A 42 -1.10 -1.79 6.90
C HIS A 42 -1.00 -0.65 7.93
N CYS A 43 -1.76 0.43 7.72
CA CYS A 43 -1.98 1.50 8.70
C CYS A 43 -3.40 1.46 9.29
N GLY A 44 -4.02 0.26 9.28
CA GLY A 44 -5.38 0.02 9.75
C GLY A 44 -5.51 -0.09 11.28
N ARG A 45 -6.69 -0.54 11.74
CA ARG A 45 -7.02 -0.58 13.16
C ARG A 45 -6.29 -1.72 13.87
N THR A 46 -5.80 -1.47 15.08
CA THR A 46 -5.15 -2.50 15.89
C THR A 46 -6.13 -3.58 16.36
N ALA A 47 -7.38 -3.20 16.64
CA ALA A 47 -8.41 -4.11 17.17
C ALA A 47 -8.78 -5.27 16.24
N ASP A 48 -8.60 -5.10 14.93
CA ASP A 48 -8.89 -6.11 13.90
C ASP A 48 -7.65 -6.57 13.13
N LEU A 49 -6.47 -6.22 13.65
CA LEU A 49 -5.17 -6.52 13.05
C LEU A 49 -5.07 -6.01 11.59
N GLY A 50 -5.53 -4.78 11.36
CA GLY A 50 -5.57 -4.17 10.02
C GLY A 50 -6.57 -4.88 9.11
N GLY A 51 -7.74 -5.27 9.64
CA GLY A 51 -8.79 -5.98 8.91
C GLY A 51 -8.52 -7.47 8.66
N ASN A 52 -7.48 -8.06 9.25
CA ASN A 52 -7.20 -9.49 9.11
C ASN A 52 -8.24 -10.37 9.80
N THR A 53 -8.85 -9.89 10.89
CA THR A 53 -9.89 -10.63 11.63
C THR A 53 -11.29 -10.41 11.07
N ILE A 54 -11.48 -9.47 10.15
CA ILE A 54 -12.76 -9.20 9.48
C ILE A 54 -12.91 -10.16 8.31
N LEU A 55 -13.60 -11.28 8.52
CA LEU A 55 -13.81 -12.29 7.49
C LEU A 55 -14.90 -11.82 6.53
N VAL A 56 -14.69 -11.97 5.23
CA VAL A 56 -15.63 -11.53 4.19
C VAL A 56 -15.71 -12.57 3.07
N THR A 57 -16.72 -12.43 2.22
CA THR A 57 -16.80 -13.15 0.95
C THR A 57 -16.53 -12.16 -0.19
N TRP A 58 -15.62 -12.48 -1.10
CA TRP A 58 -15.32 -11.69 -2.28
C TRP A 58 -16.07 -12.26 -3.49
N TYR A 59 -16.97 -11.47 -4.09
CA TYR A 59 -17.84 -11.86 -5.22
C TYR A 59 -18.52 -13.23 -5.03
N SER A 60 -19.23 -13.42 -3.91
CA SER A 60 -20.01 -14.62 -3.58
C SER A 60 -19.25 -15.97 -3.49
N THR A 61 -17.96 -16.02 -3.83
CA THR A 61 -17.28 -17.29 -4.13
C THR A 61 -16.02 -17.50 -3.31
N ALA A 62 -15.27 -16.43 -3.01
CA ALA A 62 -14.00 -16.54 -2.31
C ALA A 62 -14.11 -16.04 -0.87
N LYS A 63 -14.09 -16.96 0.10
CA LYS A 63 -13.91 -16.60 1.51
C LYS A 63 -12.50 -16.05 1.74
N THR A 64 -12.40 -14.90 2.40
CA THR A 64 -11.13 -14.21 2.68
C THR A 64 -11.30 -13.29 3.89
N ASN A 65 -10.38 -12.34 4.08
CA ASN A 65 -10.51 -11.26 5.05
C ASN A 65 -10.34 -9.89 4.38
N LEU A 66 -10.76 -8.82 5.05
CA LEU A 66 -10.71 -7.46 4.51
C LEU A 66 -9.27 -7.05 4.14
N HIS A 67 -8.28 -7.38 4.97
CA HIS A 67 -6.87 -7.08 4.69
C HIS A 67 -6.42 -7.65 3.34
N LYS A 68 -6.69 -8.94 3.10
CA LYS A 68 -6.31 -9.65 1.88
C LYS A 68 -7.05 -9.16 0.64
N VAL A 69 -8.24 -8.59 0.82
CA VAL A 69 -8.96 -7.93 -0.27
C VAL A 69 -8.16 -6.75 -0.82
N TRP A 70 -7.60 -5.92 0.08
CA TRP A 70 -6.78 -4.76 -0.27
C TRP A 70 -5.36 -5.13 -0.71
N ASP A 71 -4.73 -6.12 -0.10
CA ASP A 71 -3.39 -6.59 -0.52
C ASP A 71 -3.37 -7.10 -1.98
N ASP A 72 -4.46 -7.72 -2.43
CA ASP A 72 -4.38 -8.62 -3.59
C ASP A 72 -5.65 -8.68 -4.43
N LYS A 73 -6.84 -8.83 -3.81
CA LYS A 73 -8.06 -9.15 -4.57
C LYS A 73 -8.55 -8.01 -5.46
N VAL A 74 -8.44 -6.76 -5.01
CA VAL A 74 -8.80 -5.59 -5.82
C VAL A 74 -7.89 -5.51 -7.05
N ILE A 75 -6.57 -5.64 -6.86
CA ILE A 75 -5.58 -5.58 -7.95
C ILE A 75 -5.79 -6.74 -8.93
N GLN A 76 -5.91 -7.98 -8.45
CA GLN A 76 -6.16 -9.15 -9.31
C GLN A 76 -7.45 -9.01 -10.11
N LYS A 77 -8.51 -8.45 -9.51
CA LYS A 77 -9.78 -8.23 -10.19
C LYS A 77 -9.64 -7.19 -11.30
N ALA A 78 -8.96 -6.07 -11.04
CA ALA A 78 -8.69 -5.04 -12.04
C ALA A 78 -7.81 -5.58 -13.17
N LEU A 79 -6.74 -6.29 -12.83
CA LEU A 79 -5.81 -6.92 -13.77
C LEU A 79 -6.54 -7.85 -14.76
N ARG A 80 -7.41 -8.74 -14.25
CA ARG A 80 -8.24 -9.63 -15.07
C ARG A 80 -9.23 -8.87 -15.94
N LYS A 81 -9.92 -7.89 -15.34
CA LYS A 81 -11.06 -7.21 -15.98
C LYS A 81 -10.63 -6.25 -17.09
N PHE A 82 -9.55 -5.50 -16.87
CA PHE A 82 -9.16 -4.39 -17.75
C PHE A 82 -7.89 -4.68 -18.55
N TYR A 83 -7.04 -5.58 -18.07
CA TYR A 83 -5.69 -5.77 -18.61
C TYR A 83 -5.41 -7.21 -19.07
N LYS A 84 -6.42 -8.09 -19.09
CA LYS A 84 -6.30 -9.48 -19.58
C LYS A 84 -5.16 -10.27 -18.90
N ASP A 85 -5.00 -10.09 -17.59
CA ASP A 85 -3.93 -10.71 -16.80
C ASP A 85 -2.50 -10.24 -17.16
N ASP A 86 -2.33 -9.17 -17.93
CA ASP A 86 -1.03 -8.59 -18.26
C ASP A 86 -0.64 -7.46 -17.31
N LEU A 87 0.30 -7.76 -16.41
CA LEU A 87 0.81 -6.80 -15.44
C LEU A 87 1.61 -5.67 -16.10
N SER A 88 2.33 -5.93 -17.21
CA SER A 88 3.09 -4.90 -17.89
C SER A 88 2.15 -3.82 -18.42
N THR A 89 1.04 -4.23 -19.05
CA THR A 89 0.04 -3.28 -19.56
C THR A 89 -0.60 -2.45 -18.44
N MET A 90 -0.86 -3.06 -17.27
CA MET A 90 -1.36 -2.31 -16.11
C MET A 90 -0.33 -1.31 -15.58
N ILE A 91 0.95 -1.70 -15.49
CA ILE A 91 2.04 -0.82 -15.09
C ILE A 91 2.17 0.35 -16.08
N ASP A 92 2.12 0.08 -17.37
CA ASP A 92 2.25 1.11 -18.41
C ASP A 92 1.07 2.09 -18.39
N ALA A 93 -0.15 1.62 -18.09
CA ALA A 93 -1.30 2.49 -17.89
C ALA A 93 -1.14 3.40 -16.66
N ILE A 94 -0.60 2.90 -15.55
CA ILE A 94 -0.30 3.71 -14.35
C ILE A 94 0.77 4.75 -14.68
N LYS A 95 1.86 4.35 -15.35
CA LYS A 95 2.92 5.28 -15.79
C LYS A 95 2.38 6.39 -16.69
N LEU A 96 1.48 6.05 -17.62
CA LEU A 96 0.86 7.04 -18.49
C LEU A 96 0.04 8.06 -17.67
N ASN A 97 -0.76 7.60 -16.70
CA ASN A 97 -1.50 8.49 -15.81
C ASN A 97 -0.58 9.39 -14.98
N LEU A 98 0.57 8.88 -14.50
CA LEU A 98 1.57 9.71 -13.79
C LEU A 98 2.09 10.87 -14.65
N THR A 99 2.30 10.62 -15.95
CA THR A 99 2.80 11.64 -16.87
C THR A 99 1.73 12.58 -17.42
N GLU A 100 0.48 12.12 -17.45
CA GLU A 100 -0.65 12.88 -18.01
C GLU A 100 -1.56 13.36 -16.87
N ASN A 101 -2.50 12.51 -16.46
CA ASN A 101 -3.62 12.85 -15.59
C ASN A 101 -3.23 13.30 -14.17
N TRP A 102 -2.13 12.79 -13.63
CA TRP A 102 -1.67 13.05 -12.25
C TRP A 102 -0.35 13.83 -12.20
N SER A 103 0.05 14.44 -13.32
CA SER A 103 1.35 15.11 -13.43
C SER A 103 1.54 16.26 -12.43
N THR A 104 0.46 16.91 -11.99
CA THR A 104 0.54 17.99 -10.99
C THR A 104 0.67 17.42 -9.57
N GLU A 105 -0.03 16.33 -9.29
CA GLU A 105 -0.03 15.61 -8.02
C GLU A 105 1.29 14.87 -7.78
N GLU A 106 1.88 14.28 -8.83
CA GLU A 106 3.14 13.55 -8.76
C GLU A 106 4.28 14.41 -8.18
N ASN A 107 4.35 15.67 -8.59
CA ASN A 107 5.31 16.64 -8.04
C ASN A 107 5.12 16.84 -6.52
N GLN A 108 3.88 16.76 -6.03
CA GLN A 108 3.56 16.90 -4.61
C GLN A 108 3.86 15.62 -3.82
N TRP A 109 3.77 14.45 -4.45
CA TRP A 109 4.13 13.16 -3.86
C TRP A 109 5.66 13.03 -3.74
N ALA A 110 6.40 13.47 -4.76
CA ALA A 110 7.85 13.48 -4.77
C ALA A 110 8.45 14.51 -3.79
N ALA A 111 7.72 15.60 -3.50
CA ALA A 111 8.15 16.62 -2.57
C ALA A 111 8.22 16.08 -1.13
N CYS A 112 9.45 15.89 -0.64
CA CYS A 112 9.73 15.54 0.74
C CYS A 112 10.59 16.63 1.40
N SER A 113 9.93 17.49 2.18
CA SER A 113 10.55 18.64 2.86
C SER A 113 10.37 18.55 4.37
N THR A 114 10.79 17.44 4.97
CA THR A 114 10.77 17.26 6.43
C THR A 114 12.11 17.60 7.06
N GLN A 115 12.11 17.88 8.37
CA GLN A 115 13.35 17.99 9.16
C GLN A 115 13.99 16.62 9.43
N THR A 116 13.30 15.53 9.06
CA THR A 116 13.73 14.14 9.20
C THR A 116 14.33 13.63 7.88
N THR A 117 15.03 12.49 7.94
CA THR A 117 15.67 11.88 6.76
C THR A 117 14.66 11.38 5.72
N THR A 118 13.41 11.11 6.10
CA THR A 118 12.37 10.58 5.20
C THR A 118 11.00 11.20 5.48
N CYS A 119 10.05 11.00 4.56
CA CYS A 119 8.64 11.38 4.71
C CYS A 119 7.74 10.18 5.08
N ALA A 120 8.30 9.13 5.68
CA ALA A 120 7.55 7.91 6.00
C ALA A 120 6.31 8.15 6.89
N ASP A 121 6.37 9.12 7.80
CA ASP A 121 5.23 9.51 8.64
C ASP A 121 4.06 10.02 7.79
N ARG A 122 4.33 10.88 6.78
CA ARG A 122 3.30 11.40 5.87
C ARG A 122 2.61 10.28 5.10
N TYR A 123 3.38 9.32 4.56
CA TYR A 123 2.80 8.19 3.81
C TYR A 123 1.90 7.33 4.72
N ALA A 124 2.32 7.12 5.97
CA ALA A 124 1.55 6.35 6.93
C ALA A 124 0.27 7.08 7.39
N GLU A 125 0.33 8.41 7.56
CA GLU A 125 -0.84 9.26 7.84
C GLU A 125 -1.87 9.18 6.72
N GLU A 126 -1.45 9.38 5.46
CA GLU A 126 -2.30 9.26 4.28
C GLU A 126 -2.94 7.86 4.19
N SER A 127 -2.16 6.79 4.40
CA SER A 127 -2.68 5.42 4.43
C SER A 127 -3.67 5.17 5.57
N ALA A 128 -3.43 5.73 6.76
CA ALA A 128 -4.35 5.61 7.88
C ALA A 128 -5.69 6.31 7.59
N GLU A 129 -5.65 7.48 6.97
CA GLU A 129 -6.86 8.19 6.51
C GLU A 129 -7.62 7.39 5.46
N LEU A 130 -6.92 6.89 4.43
CA LEU A 130 -7.50 6.07 3.36
C LEU A 130 -7.98 4.69 3.85
N SER A 131 -7.50 4.22 5.00
CA SER A 131 -8.00 3.00 5.60
C SER A 131 -9.44 3.17 6.11
N CYS A 132 -9.84 4.38 6.53
CA CYS A 132 -11.17 4.59 7.12
C CYS A 132 -12.32 4.25 6.15
N PRO A 133 -12.33 4.74 4.89
CA PRO A 133 -13.29 4.33 3.87
C PRO A 133 -13.33 2.82 3.61
N ALA A 134 -12.19 2.13 3.74
CA ALA A 134 -12.11 0.68 3.50
C ALA A 134 -12.96 -0.16 4.46
N TYR A 135 -13.26 0.36 5.65
CA TYR A 135 -14.13 -0.28 6.64
C TYR A 135 -15.61 0.08 6.48
N VAL A 136 -15.96 1.10 5.68
CA VAL A 136 -17.34 1.60 5.60
C VAL A 136 -18.25 0.54 4.98
N GLY A 137 -19.30 0.15 5.71
CA GLY A 137 -20.26 -0.86 5.26
C GLY A 137 -19.73 -2.30 5.25
N VAL A 138 -18.53 -2.54 5.80
CA VAL A 138 -17.93 -3.87 5.90
C VAL A 138 -18.09 -4.40 7.33
N GLU A 139 -18.83 -5.48 7.46
CA GLU A 139 -19.02 -6.22 8.71
C GLU A 139 -18.51 -7.65 8.58
N GLN A 140 -18.52 -8.38 9.69
CA GLN A 140 -18.15 -9.78 9.69
C GLN A 140 -19.10 -10.58 8.77
N TYR A 141 -18.50 -11.35 7.87
CA TYR A 141 -19.14 -12.16 6.83
C TYR A 141 -19.86 -11.37 5.73
N SER A 142 -19.64 -10.06 5.62
CA SER A 142 -20.13 -9.26 4.49
C SER A 142 -19.68 -9.87 3.16
N ASN A 143 -20.57 -9.79 2.16
CA ASN A 143 -20.24 -10.13 0.78
C ASN A 143 -19.86 -8.84 0.04
N LEU A 144 -18.60 -8.75 -0.37
CA LEU A 144 -18.04 -7.63 -1.11
C LEU A 144 -18.23 -7.91 -2.61
N GLU A 145 -19.39 -7.48 -3.12
CA GLU A 145 -19.75 -7.55 -4.53
C GLU A 145 -19.64 -6.16 -5.14
N GLY A 146 -18.42 -5.76 -5.47
CA GLY A 146 -18.13 -4.40 -5.90
C GLY A 146 -17.97 -3.48 -4.69
N ALA A 147 -16.73 -3.42 -4.18
CA ALA A 147 -16.30 -2.19 -3.52
C ALA A 147 -16.60 -1.02 -4.49
N PRO A 148 -17.17 0.10 -4.00
CA PRO A 148 -17.64 1.17 -4.86
C PRO A 148 -16.50 1.64 -5.77
N SER A 149 -16.86 1.80 -7.04
CA SER A 149 -16.07 2.51 -8.04
C SER A 149 -15.70 3.91 -7.59
#